data_AF-A0A934KX41-F1
#
_entry.id   AF-A0A934KX41-F1
#
_cell.length_a   1.000
_cell.length_b   1.000
_cell.length_c   1.000
_cell.angle_alpha   90.00
_cell.angle_beta   90.00
_cell.angle_gamma   90.00
#
_symmetry.space_group_name_H-M   'P 1'
#
loop_
_entity.id
_entity.type
_entity.pdbx_description
1 polymer ?
#
loop_
_entity_poly.entity_id
_entity_poly.type
_entity_poly.pdbx_seq_one_letter_code
_entity_poly.pdbx_strand_id
1 'polypeptide(L)' 'MNSRVILITGANGGLGQAIARAFLTESPVNSVWLGVRQRRDAAEKIAGEFPGRCELAELDVTQPDAWLTLVE' A
#
# COMPACT_ATOMS: atom_id res chain seq x y z
N MET A 1 -19.08 -4.24 9.94
CA MET A 1 -17.64 -4.50 9.65
C MET A 1 -16.89 -3.21 9.90
N ASN A 2 -15.74 -3.25 10.57
CA ASN A 2 -14.94 -2.04 10.81
C ASN A 2 -14.02 -1.78 9.60
N SER A 3 -13.94 -0.53 9.16
CA SER A 3 -12.96 -0.11 8.16
C SER A 3 -11.56 -0.11 8.78
N ARG A 4 -10.58 -0.53 7.98
CA ARG A 4 -9.16 -0.47 8.33
C ARG A 4 -8.43 0.33 7.26
N VAL A 5 -7.53 1.21 7.71
CA VAL A 5 -6.52 1.84 6.86
C VAL A 5 -5.21 1.10 7.13
N ILE A 6 -4.66 0.45 6.11
CA ILE A 6 -3.48 -0.39 6.23
C ILE A 6 -2.35 0.19 5.39
N LEU A 7 -1.19 0.42 5.99
CA LEU A 7 0.05 0.73 5.29
C LEU A 7 0.91 -0.54 5.20
N ILE A 8 1.35 -0.88 3.98
CA ILE A 8 2.25 -2.01 3.73
C ILE A 8 3.57 -1.47 3.20
N THR A 9 4.63 -1.56 4.00
CA THR A 9 5.99 -1.27 3.55
C THR A 9 6.55 -2.45 2.74
N GLY A 10 7.41 -2.18 1.76
CA GLY A 10 7.96 -3.26 0.92
C GLY A 10 6.92 -3.87 -0.01
N ALA A 11 5.90 -3.09 -0.38
CA ALA A 11 4.79 -3.53 -1.23
C ALA A 11 5.21 -3.86 -2.68
N ASN A 12 6.45 -3.55 -3.07
CA ASN A 12 7.04 -4.01 -4.32
C ASN A 12 7.45 -5.50 -4.31
N GLY A 13 7.64 -6.11 -3.12
CA GLY A 13 7.96 -7.52 -2.98
C GLY A 13 6.73 -8.43 -3.02
N GLY A 14 6.91 -9.70 -3.40
CA GLY A 14 5.80 -10.66 -3.55
C GLY A 14 4.96 -10.84 -2.29
N LEU A 15 5.58 -10.81 -1.10
CA LEU A 15 4.83 -10.90 0.16
C LEU A 15 3.98 -9.67 0.43
N GLY A 16 4.53 -8.46 0.22
CA GLY A 16 3.76 -7.22 0.38
C GLY A 16 2.57 -7.17 -0.57
N GLN A 17 2.75 -7.62 -1.81
CA GLN A 17 1.68 -7.75 -2.80
C GLN A 17 0.60 -8.75 -2.36
N ALA A 18 0.99 -9.92 -1.84
CA ALA A 18 0.05 -10.92 -1.36
C ALA A 18 -0.76 -10.42 -0.15
N ILE A 19 -0.12 -9.74 0.79
CA ILE A 19 -0.76 -9.15 1.97
C ILE A 19 -1.77 -8.05 1.54
N ALA A 20 -1.39 -7.18 0.61
CA ALA A 20 -2.28 -6.15 0.08
C ALA A 20 -3.56 -6.75 -0.50
N ARG A 21 -3.41 -7.77 -1.35
CA ARG A 21 -4.53 -8.48 -1.97
C ARG A 21 -5.41 -9.18 -0.93
N ALA A 22 -4.82 -9.77 0.10
CA ALA A 22 -5.56 -10.39 1.19
C ALA A 22 -6.48 -9.37 1.90
N PHE A 23 -5.95 -8.22 2.32
CA PHE A 23 -6.77 -7.19 2.98
C PHE A 23 -7.83 -6.56 2.05
N LEU A 24 -7.49 -6.33 0.78
CA LEU A 24 -8.43 -5.79 -0.21
C LEU A 24 -9.59 -6.76 -0.50
N THR A 25 -9.32 -8.06 -0.46
CA THR A 25 -10.32 -9.12 -0.68
C THR A 25 -11.12 -9.41 0.59
N GLU A 26 -10.50 -9.34 1.77
CA GLU A 26 -11.14 -9.60 3.07
C GLU A 26 -12.34 -8.69 3.30
N SER A 27 -12.24 -7.40 2.96
CA SER A 27 -13.34 -6.46 3.19
C SER A 27 -13.39 -5.33 2.16
N PRO A 28 -14.57 -5.01 1.60
CA PRO A 28 -14.72 -3.93 0.62
C PRO A 28 -14.54 -2.53 1.23
N VAL A 29 -14.50 -2.40 2.55
CA VAL A 29 -14.32 -1.12 3.26
C VAL A 29 -12.89 -0.91 3.76
N ASN A 30 -11.96 -1.81 3.43
CA ASN A 30 -10.54 -1.62 3.69
C ASN A 30 -9.92 -0.69 2.64
N SER A 31 -9.03 0.19 3.12
CA SER A 31 -8.14 1.02 2.32
C SER A 31 -6.70 0.63 2.58
N VAL A 32 -5.93 0.42 1.51
CA VAL A 32 -4.54 -0.04 1.56
C VAL A 32 -3.63 1.01 0.92
N TRP A 33 -2.53 1.31 1.59
CA TRP A 33 -1.44 2.14 1.08
C TRP A 33 -0.21 1.26 0.84
N LEU A 34 0.30 1.30 -0.39
CA LEU A 34 1.47 0.52 -0.81
C LEU A 34 2.72 1.40 -0.72
N GLY A 35 3.45 1.27 0.39
CA GLY A 35 4.73 1.93 0.60
C GLY A 35 5.82 1.31 -0.26
N VAL A 36 6.29 2.05 -1.26
CA VAL A 36 7.29 1.58 -2.23
C VAL A 36 8.35 2.64 -2.45
N ARG A 37 9.63 2.23 -2.39
CA ARG A 37 10.78 3.08 -2.72
C ARG A 37 11.20 2.97 -4.19
N GLN A 38 11.23 1.75 -4.74
CA GLN A 38 11.73 1.43 -6.08
C GLN A 38 10.99 0.21 -6.64
N ARG A 39 11.07 -0.02 -7.97
CA ARG A 39 10.43 -1.16 -8.67
C ARG A 39 8.91 -1.19 -8.41
N ARG A 40 8.24 -0.11 -8.81
CA ARG A 40 6.84 0.17 -8.46
C ARG A 40 5.79 -0.51 -9.34
N ASP A 41 6.17 -0.98 -10.53
CA ASP A 41 5.26 -1.48 -11.57
C ASP A 41 4.25 -2.51 -11.05
N ALA A 42 4.70 -3.45 -10.22
CA ALA A 42 3.84 -4.48 -9.67
C ALA A 42 2.86 -3.95 -8.60
N ALA A 43 3.27 -2.96 -7.82
CA ALA A 43 2.40 -2.28 -6.86
C ALA A 43 1.40 -1.37 -7.59
N GLU A 44 1.82 -0.68 -8.65
CA GLU A 44 0.94 0.12 -9.51
C GLU A 44 -0.17 -0.72 -10.14
N LYS A 45 0.17 -1.93 -10.59
CA LYS A 45 -0.84 -2.87 -11.09
C LYS A 45 -1.90 -3.19 -10.04
N ILE A 46 -1.50 -3.43 -8.78
CA ILE A 46 -2.44 -3.70 -7.69
C ILE A 46 -3.31 -2.47 -7.42
N ALA A 47 -2.74 -1.28 -7.37
CA ALA A 47 -3.53 -0.05 -7.18
C ALA A 47 -4.56 0.16 -8.29
N GLY A 48 -4.16 -0.08 -9.55
CA GLY A 48 -5.06 0.00 -10.71
C GLY A 48 -6.19 -1.04 -10.69
N GLU A 49 -5.99 -2.20 -10.07
CA GLU A 49 -7.03 -3.23 -9.90
C GLU A 49 -8.06 -2.85 -8.81
N PHE A 50 -7.72 -1.96 -7.87
CA PHE A 50 -8.55 -1.56 -6.73
C PHE A 50 -8.66 -0.04 -6.57
N PRO A 51 -9.22 0.67 -7.56
CA PRO A 51 -9.30 2.13 -7.56
C PRO A 51 -10.10 2.66 -6.37
N GLY A 52 -9.59 3.72 -5.73
CA GLY A 52 -10.20 4.35 -4.55
C GLY A 52 -10.06 3.56 -3.25
N ARG A 53 -9.36 2.42 -3.29
CA ARG A 53 -9.13 1.55 -2.12
C ARG A 53 -7.67 1.13 -1.96
N CYS A 54 -6.86 1.32 -2.98
CA CYS A 54 -5.45 0.98 -2.97
C CYS A 54 -4.65 2.10 -3.62
N GLU A 55 -3.79 2.75 -2.85
CA GLU A 55 -3.00 3.91 -3.30
C GLU A 55 -1.50 3.62 -3.12
N LEU A 56 -0.67 4.22 -3.97
CA LEU A 56 0.79 4.14 -3.80
C LEU A 56 1.30 5.28 -2.93
N ALA A 57 2.23 4.95 -2.05
CA ALA A 57 3.02 5.89 -1.28
C ALA A 57 4.49 5.73 -1.64
N GLU A 58 5.13 6.80 -2.10
CA GLU A 58 6.59 6.82 -2.19
C GLU A 58 7.16 6.83 -0.78
N LEU A 59 7.87 5.77 -0.40
CA LEU A 59 8.34 5.61 0.98
C LEU A 59 9.70 4.92 1.02
N ASP A 60 10.73 5.68 1.39
CA ASP A 60 11.96 5.12 1.94
C ASP A 60 11.84 5.01 3.45
N VAL A 61 11.66 3.79 3.94
CA VAL A 61 11.48 3.50 5.37
C VAL A 61 12.68 3.89 6.24
N THR A 62 13.85 4.12 5.63
CA THR A 62 15.07 4.52 6.33
C THR A 62 15.20 6.03 6.49
N GLN A 63 14.36 6.82 5.81
CA GLN A 63 14.36 8.28 5.86
C GLN A 63 13.21 8.77 6.74
N PRO A 64 13.49 9.40 7.90
CA PRO A 64 12.44 9.91 8.79
C PRO A 64 11.48 10.88 8.10
N ASP A 65 12.00 11.76 7.25
CA ASP A 65 11.20 12.77 6.53
C ASP A 65 10.18 12.15 5.57
N ALA A 66 10.48 10.97 5.01
CA ALA A 66 9.54 10.25 4.14
C ALA A 66 8.29 9.79 4.90
N TRP A 67 8.41 9.51 6.20
CA TRP A 67 7.27 9.18 7.06
C TRP A 67 6.42 10.39 7.38
N LEU A 68 7.03 11.56 7.58
CA LEU A 68 6.31 12.81 7.85
C LEU A 68 5.44 13.20 6.65
N THR A 69 6.02 13.20 5.44
CA THR A 69 5.28 13.48 4.20
C THR A 69 4.11 12.51 3.95
N LEU A 70 4.18 11.29 4.48
CA LEU A 70 3.12 10.28 4.29
C LEU A 70 1.89 10.51 5.18
N VAL A 71 2.07 11.14 6.34
CA VAL A 71 1.00 11.34 7.34
C VAL A 71 0.33 12.71 7.27
N GLU A 72 0.96 13.69 6.62
CA GLU A 72 0.44 15.04 6.37
C GLU A 72 -0.57 15.07 5.22
#